data_AF-A0A7S3EUS9-F1
#
_entry.id   AF-A0A7S3EUS9-F1
#
_cell.length_a   1.000
_cell.length_b   1.000
_cell.length_c   1.000
_cell.angle_alpha   90.00
_cell.angle_beta   90.00
_cell.angle_gamma   90.00
#
_symmetry.space_group_name_H-M   'P 1'
#
loop_
_entity.id
_entity.type
_entity.pdbx_description
1 polymer ?
#
loop_
_entity_poly.entity_id
_entity_poly.type
_entity_poly.pdbx_seq_one_letter_code
_entity_poly.pdbx_strand_id
1 'polypeptide(L)'
;HRYVTEQMGAFLSCEASHGTRRCAFLFEYLGKEYSDIFFHADQVIRGLYEPFLRDWVGAFPNSSLVLRSEDLIDEPHASQRRLLRFLGVKLHGSTSVPTTEYAELHAASLVPKSAKGKQNGKQTGKHSGQQPLQPAAMQNRTRQFAADFYQPHNERLAVLLGDRRFLWK
;
A
#
# COMPACT_ATOMS: atom_id res chain seq x y z
N HIS A 1 -7.50 -10.15 -12.28
CA HIS A 1 -7.41 -11.48 -11.66
C HIS A 1 -6.17 -12.25 -12.11
N ARG A 2 -6.10 -12.77 -13.35
CA ARG A 2 -4.95 -13.56 -13.86
C ARG A 2 -3.57 -12.99 -13.52
N TYR A 3 -3.36 -11.70 -13.78
CA TYR A 3 -2.09 -11.01 -13.54
C TYR A 3 -1.68 -10.99 -12.05
N VAL A 4 -2.64 -10.75 -11.15
CA VAL A 4 -2.40 -10.79 -9.69
C VAL A 4 -2.08 -12.22 -9.24
N THR A 5 -2.79 -13.22 -9.80
CA THR A 5 -2.54 -14.63 -9.52
C THR A 5 -1.15 -15.09 -9.98
N GLU A 6 -0.69 -14.64 -11.14
CA GLU A 6 0.66 -14.93 -11.65
C GLU A 6 1.74 -14.36 -10.73
N GLN A 7 1.62 -13.08 -10.35
CA GLN A 7 2.61 -12.41 -9.50
C GLN A 7 2.68 -12.99 -8.09
N MET A 8 1.54 -13.07 -7.41
CA MET A 8 1.46 -13.62 -6.06
C MET A 8 1.81 -15.11 -6.06
N GLY A 9 1.40 -15.85 -7.09
CA GLY A 9 1.76 -17.26 -7.27
C GLY A 9 3.27 -17.46 -7.45
N ALA A 10 3.91 -16.62 -8.25
CA ALA A 10 5.37 -16.65 -8.41
C ALA A 10 6.09 -16.32 -7.09
N PHE A 11 5.59 -15.33 -6.33
CA PHE A 11 6.13 -15.04 -5.00
C PHE A 11 5.95 -16.20 -4.02
N LEU A 12 4.77 -16.81 -3.95
CA LEU A 12 4.50 -17.97 -3.08
C LEU A 12 5.41 -19.17 -3.45
N SER A 13 5.63 -19.40 -4.74
CA SER A 13 6.55 -20.43 -5.22
C SER A 13 8.00 -20.15 -4.80
N CYS A 14 8.45 -18.90 -4.93
CA CYS A 14 9.75 -18.47 -4.42
C CYS A 14 9.84 -18.69 -2.91
N GLU A 15 8.82 -18.24 -2.15
CA GLU A 15 8.82 -18.30 -0.69
C GLU A 15 8.92 -19.74 -0.18
N ALA A 16 8.23 -20.68 -0.83
CA ALA A 16 8.31 -22.10 -0.51
C ALA A 16 9.73 -22.68 -0.67
N SER A 17 10.53 -22.13 -1.59
CA SER A 17 11.87 -22.65 -1.93
C SER A 17 13.01 -21.90 -1.24
N HIS A 18 12.84 -20.60 -1.01
CA HIS A 18 13.92 -19.69 -0.58
C HIS A 18 13.61 -18.91 0.70
N GLY A 19 12.37 -18.99 1.19
CA GLY A 19 11.89 -18.25 2.36
C GLY A 19 11.55 -16.79 2.06
N THR A 20 10.65 -16.22 2.88
CA THR A 20 10.05 -14.90 2.67
C THR A 20 11.07 -13.79 2.47
N ARG A 21 12.06 -13.71 3.37
CA ARG A 21 13.05 -12.63 3.35
C ARG A 21 13.86 -12.67 2.06
N ARG A 22 14.34 -13.85 1.65
CA ARG A 22 15.18 -13.95 0.46
C ARG A 22 14.40 -13.57 -0.79
N CYS A 23 13.14 -14.00 -0.90
CA CYS A 23 12.26 -13.61 -2.00
C CYS A 23 11.91 -12.13 -2.00
N ALA A 24 11.67 -11.50 -0.84
CA ALA A 24 11.37 -10.07 -0.78
C ALA A 24 12.51 -9.19 -1.29
N PHE A 25 13.77 -9.58 -1.03
CA PHE A 25 14.95 -8.77 -1.38
C PHE A 25 15.62 -9.16 -2.70
N LEU A 26 15.56 -10.44 -3.07
CA LEU A 26 16.38 -10.99 -4.16
C LEU A 26 15.55 -11.70 -5.23
N PHE A 27 14.24 -11.46 -5.30
CA PHE A 27 13.32 -12.18 -6.19
C PHE A 27 13.90 -12.42 -7.59
N GLU A 28 14.32 -11.36 -8.28
CA GLU A 28 14.87 -11.43 -9.65
C GLU A 28 16.18 -12.22 -9.77
N TYR A 29 16.94 -12.35 -8.69
CA TYR A 29 18.24 -13.05 -8.67
C TYR A 29 18.14 -14.53 -8.30
N LEU A 30 16.96 -15.01 -7.88
CA LEU A 30 16.80 -16.38 -7.39
C LEU A 30 16.54 -17.42 -8.49
N GLY A 31 16.33 -16.98 -9.72
CA GLY A 31 16.08 -17.86 -10.86
C GLY A 31 15.59 -17.07 -12.07
N LYS A 32 15.76 -17.66 -13.26
CA LYS A 32 15.29 -17.04 -14.51
C LYS A 32 13.76 -16.87 -14.48
N GLU A 33 13.07 -17.86 -13.92
CA GLU A 33 11.62 -17.87 -13.73
C GLU A 33 11.09 -16.69 -12.91
N TYR A 34 11.87 -16.19 -11.96
CA TYR A 34 11.50 -15.04 -11.14
C TYR A 34 11.90 -13.72 -11.80
N SER A 35 13.08 -13.68 -12.45
CA SER A 35 13.53 -12.54 -13.23
C SER A 35 12.55 -12.18 -14.34
N ASP A 36 12.03 -13.17 -15.07
CA ASP A 36 11.08 -12.97 -16.19
C ASP A 36 9.76 -12.31 -15.72
N ILE A 37 9.38 -12.48 -14.45
CA ILE A 37 8.12 -11.98 -13.86
C ILE A 37 8.35 -10.72 -13.00
N PHE A 38 9.60 -10.40 -12.63
CA PHE A 38 9.92 -9.42 -11.59
C PHE A 38 9.25 -8.05 -11.79
N PHE A 39 9.31 -7.47 -13.00
CA PHE A 39 8.67 -6.16 -13.27
C PHE A 39 7.17 -6.14 -12.98
N HIS A 40 6.53 -7.31 -13.01
CA HIS A 40 5.13 -7.50 -12.66
C HIS A 40 4.97 -7.74 -11.16
N ALA A 41 5.79 -8.62 -10.57
CA ALA A 41 5.70 -9.01 -9.16
C ALA A 41 6.17 -7.93 -8.16
N ASP A 42 7.04 -7.01 -8.58
CA ASP A 42 7.60 -5.94 -7.74
C ASP A 42 6.51 -5.09 -7.06
N GLN A 43 5.38 -4.84 -7.74
CA GLN A 43 4.26 -4.09 -7.17
C GLN A 43 3.62 -4.78 -5.96
N VAL A 44 3.58 -6.11 -5.97
CA VAL A 44 3.08 -6.92 -4.86
C VAL A 44 4.13 -7.04 -3.76
N ILE A 45 5.40 -7.25 -4.15
CA ILE A 45 6.52 -7.41 -3.23
C ILE A 45 6.68 -6.15 -2.36
N ARG A 46 6.55 -4.95 -2.93
CA ARG A 46 6.60 -3.68 -2.18
C ARG A 46 5.53 -3.55 -1.09
N GLY A 47 4.42 -4.28 -1.20
CA GLY A 47 3.37 -4.33 -0.18
C GLY A 47 3.72 -5.21 1.02
N LEU A 48 4.78 -6.01 0.95
CA LEU A 48 5.21 -6.92 2.02
C LEU A 48 6.03 -6.15 3.06
N TYR A 49 5.40 -5.33 3.88
CA TYR A 49 6.13 -4.43 4.79
C TYR A 49 7.02 -5.16 5.82
N GLU A 50 6.54 -6.29 6.36
CA GLU A 50 7.22 -7.00 7.44
C GLU A 50 8.67 -7.44 7.13
N PRO A 51 8.97 -8.16 6.02
CA PRO A 51 10.34 -8.59 5.74
C PRO A 51 11.31 -7.43 5.60
N PHE A 52 10.88 -6.27 5.07
CA PHE A 52 11.73 -5.09 4.98
C PHE A 52 11.89 -4.43 6.35
N LEU A 53 10.80 -4.26 7.09
CA LEU A 53 10.81 -3.53 8.34
C LEU A 53 11.52 -4.27 9.47
N ARG A 54 11.49 -5.61 9.47
CA ARG A 54 12.16 -6.45 10.46
C ARG A 54 13.63 -6.09 10.63
N ASP A 55 14.36 -5.94 9.52
CA ASP A 55 15.78 -5.63 9.54
C ASP A 55 16.03 -4.20 10.04
N TRP A 56 15.18 -3.24 9.67
CA TRP A 56 15.26 -1.85 10.15
C TRP A 56 15.02 -1.76 11.66
N VAL A 57 13.98 -2.40 12.18
CA VAL A 57 13.67 -2.41 13.62
C VAL A 57 14.76 -3.13 14.42
N GLY A 58 15.34 -4.20 13.87
CA GLY A 58 16.45 -4.92 14.49
C GLY A 58 17.73 -4.09 14.57
N ALA A 59 18.05 -3.32 13.53
CA ALA A 59 19.24 -2.47 13.49
C ALA A 59 19.07 -1.16 14.29
N PHE A 60 17.85 -0.61 14.34
CA PHE A 60 17.53 0.69 14.94
C PHE A 60 16.39 0.58 15.95
N PRO A 61 16.59 -0.13 17.08
CA PRO A 61 15.55 -0.34 18.07
C PRO A 61 15.07 1.00 18.63
N ASN A 62 13.76 1.19 18.71
CA ASN A 62 13.09 2.41 19.20
C ASN A 62 13.38 3.71 18.43
N SER A 63 14.08 3.63 17.30
CA SER A 63 14.45 4.78 16.47
C SER A 63 13.62 4.88 15.18
N SER A 64 12.55 4.09 15.09
CA SER A 64 11.63 4.09 13.96
C SER A 64 10.19 4.30 14.43
N LEU A 65 9.45 5.15 13.72
CA LEU A 65 8.02 5.35 13.92
C LEU A 65 7.26 4.89 12.68
N VAL A 66 6.38 3.91 12.85
CA VAL A 66 5.43 3.51 11.80
C VAL A 66 4.11 4.23 12.00
N LEU A 67 3.67 4.93 10.97
CA LEU A 67 2.40 5.64 10.90
C LEU A 67 1.47 4.94 9.90
N ARG A 68 0.20 4.82 10.27
CA ARG A 68 -0.87 4.36 9.38
C ARG A 68 -1.38 5.56 8.59
N SER A 69 -1.59 5.37 7.29
CA SER A 69 -2.17 6.40 6.43
C SER A 69 -3.59 6.75 6.85
N GLU A 70 -4.33 5.77 7.36
CA GLU A 70 -5.67 5.92 7.92
C GLU A 70 -5.63 6.86 9.14
N ASP A 71 -4.76 6.59 10.13
CA ASP A 71 -4.59 7.46 11.30
C ASP A 71 -4.13 8.89 10.93
N LEU A 72 -3.37 9.06 9.85
CA LEU A 72 -2.91 10.37 9.38
C LEU A 72 -4.03 11.23 8.80
N ILE A 73 -5.12 10.60 8.34
CA ILE A 73 -6.23 11.30 7.71
C ILE A 73 -7.43 11.36 8.67
N ASP A 74 -7.75 10.27 9.38
CA ASP A 74 -8.87 10.18 10.32
C ASP A 74 -8.55 10.87 11.65
N GLU A 75 -7.32 10.70 12.16
CA GLU A 75 -6.88 11.23 13.46
C GLU A 75 -5.62 12.13 13.35
N PRO A 76 -5.62 13.12 12.43
CA PRO A 76 -4.44 13.85 12.02
C PRO A 76 -3.75 14.60 13.18
N HIS A 77 -4.51 15.15 14.13
CA HIS A 77 -3.94 15.77 15.33
C HIS A 77 -3.25 14.76 16.25
N ALA A 78 -3.83 13.57 16.47
CA ALA A 78 -3.24 12.54 17.30
C ALA A 78 -1.96 11.99 16.65
N SER A 79 -2.00 11.75 15.35
CA SER A 79 -0.86 11.33 14.53
C SER A 79 0.26 12.36 14.54
N GLN A 80 -0.06 13.65 14.38
CA GLN A 80 0.92 14.74 14.46
C GLN A 80 1.57 14.81 15.85
N ARG A 81 0.78 14.72 16.93
CA ARG A 81 1.33 14.69 18.31
C ARG A 81 2.25 13.49 18.52
N ARG A 82 1.90 12.31 17.98
CA ARG A 82 2.74 11.10 18.04
C ARG A 82 4.05 11.29 17.28
N LEU A 83 4.00 11.83 16.07
CA LEU A 83 5.18 12.17 15.26
C LEU A 83 6.09 13.17 15.97
N LEU A 84 5.55 14.30 16.44
CA LEU A 84 6.34 15.34 17.10
C LEU A 84 6.97 14.86 18.41
N ARG A 85 6.24 14.04 19.19
CA ARG A 85 6.78 13.39 20.38
C ARG A 85 7.94 12.46 20.03
N PHE A 86 7.80 11.65 18.99
CA PHE A 86 8.87 10.76 18.52
C PHE A 86 10.11 11.56 18.07
N LEU A 87 9.91 12.70 17.41
CA LEU A 87 11.00 13.60 17.01
C LEU A 87 11.58 14.45 18.16
N GLY A 88 11.01 14.39 19.37
CA GLY A 88 11.43 15.21 20.51
C GLY A 88 11.08 16.70 20.40
N VAL A 89 10.14 17.07 19.53
CA VAL A 89 9.73 18.46 19.30
C VAL A 89 8.64 18.88 20.30
N LYS A 90 8.82 20.04 20.94
CA LYS A 90 7.81 20.63 21.84
C LYS A 90 6.66 21.22 21.02
N LEU A 91 5.43 20.85 21.36
CA LEU A 91 4.22 21.39 20.73
C LEU A 91 3.99 22.84 21.15
N HIS A 92 3.86 23.75 20.19
CA HIS A 92 3.44 25.14 20.42
C HIS A 92 2.21 25.43 19.54
N GLY A 93 1.07 25.66 20.18
CA GLY A 93 -0.18 26.07 19.51
C GLY A 93 -1.00 24.95 18.85
N SER A 94 -2.24 25.30 18.50
CA SER A 94 -3.16 24.46 17.75
C SER A 94 -3.04 24.78 16.26
N THR A 95 -2.72 23.79 15.43
CA THR A 95 -2.78 23.92 13.96
C THR A 95 -4.19 23.53 13.50
N SER A 96 -4.76 24.21 12.52
CA SER A 96 -5.99 23.77 11.85
C SER A 96 -5.73 22.51 11.04
N VAL A 97 -6.66 21.57 11.04
CA VAL A 97 -6.44 20.24 10.45
C VAL A 97 -7.59 19.87 9.51
N PRO A 98 -7.32 19.13 8.42
CA PRO A 98 -8.34 18.70 7.47
C PRO A 98 -9.49 17.94 8.16
N THR A 99 -10.70 18.16 7.64
CA THR A 99 -11.98 17.61 8.12
C THR A 99 -12.43 16.36 7.37
N THR A 100 -11.65 15.87 6.41
CA THR A 100 -12.04 14.75 5.54
C THR A 100 -11.38 13.46 6.00
N GLU A 101 -12.19 12.44 6.29
CA GLU A 101 -11.71 11.11 6.71
C GLU A 101 -11.04 10.34 5.56
N TYR A 102 -10.18 9.37 5.90
CA TYR A 102 -9.52 8.44 4.99
C TYR A 102 -10.55 7.73 4.14
N ALA A 103 -11.62 7.25 4.76
CA ALA A 103 -12.71 6.57 4.07
C ALA A 103 -13.31 7.46 2.97
N GLU A 104 -13.48 8.75 3.24
CA GLU A 104 -13.99 9.73 2.30
C GLU A 104 -12.99 10.05 1.19
N LEU A 105 -11.71 10.28 1.52
CA LEU A 105 -10.65 10.50 0.52
C LEU A 105 -10.46 9.27 -0.37
N HIS A 106 -10.47 8.08 0.20
CA HIS A 106 -10.37 6.82 -0.52
C HIS A 106 -11.58 6.67 -1.46
N ALA A 107 -12.80 6.87 -0.97
CA ALA A 107 -14.00 6.87 -1.81
C ALA A 107 -13.91 7.90 -2.96
N ALA A 108 -13.44 9.11 -2.68
CA ALA A 108 -13.25 10.15 -3.68
C ALA A 108 -12.15 9.81 -4.70
N SER A 109 -11.08 9.13 -4.29
CA SER A 109 -9.99 8.69 -5.18
C SER A 109 -10.43 7.64 -6.19
N LEU A 110 -11.48 6.89 -5.87
CA LEU A 110 -12.10 5.91 -6.76
C LEU A 110 -12.99 6.57 -7.82
N VAL A 111 -13.33 7.86 -7.67
CA VAL A 111 -14.16 8.61 -8.63
C VAL A 111 -13.28 9.18 -9.75
N PRO A 112 -13.56 8.88 -11.04
CA PRO A 112 -12.78 9.43 -12.15
C PRO A 112 -12.87 10.96 -12.23
N LYS A 113 -11.72 11.63 -12.42
CA LYS A 113 -11.58 13.11 -12.55
C LYS A 113 -12.13 13.71 -13.86
N SER A 114 -13.09 13.09 -14.55
CA SER A 114 -13.59 13.58 -15.85
C SER A 114 -14.72 14.61 -15.78
N ALA A 115 -15.17 15.01 -14.58
CA ALA A 115 -16.35 15.87 -14.44
C ALA A 115 -16.04 17.37 -14.29
N LYS A 116 -14.78 17.80 -14.33
CA LYS A 116 -14.41 19.23 -14.20
C LYS A 116 -13.51 19.70 -15.35
N GLY A 117 -14.13 20.14 -16.43
CA GLY A 117 -13.45 20.97 -17.43
C GLY A 117 -14.00 20.82 -18.83
N LYS A 118 -14.95 21.69 -19.23
CA LYS A 118 -15.08 22.24 -20.59
C LYS A 118 -16.08 23.40 -20.62
N GLN A 119 -15.59 24.60 -20.32
CA GLN A 119 -16.05 25.82 -20.97
C GLN A 119 -14.81 26.50 -21.55
N ASN A 120 -14.51 26.19 -22.81
CA ASN A 120 -14.12 27.14 -23.85
C ASN A 120 -13.66 26.37 -25.11
N GLY A 121 -14.20 26.82 -26.24
CA GLY A 121 -14.22 26.08 -27.49
C GLY A 121 -12.87 25.96 -28.18
N LYS A 122 -12.61 24.77 -28.72
CA LYS A 122 -12.17 24.53 -30.10
C LYS A 122 -12.26 23.03 -30.36
N GLN A 123 -13.10 22.66 -31.33
CA GLN A 123 -13.24 21.30 -31.82
C GLN A 123 -12.06 20.97 -32.74
N THR A 124 -11.23 20.00 -32.37
CA THR A 124 -10.40 19.24 -33.31
C THR A 124 -10.23 17.80 -32.79
N GLY A 125 -10.49 16.83 -33.67
CA GLY A 125 -10.14 15.40 -33.48
C GLY A 125 -11.28 14.50 -32.97
N LYS A 126 -11.89 13.72 -33.87
CA LYS A 126 -12.71 12.55 -33.55
C LYS A 126 -11.82 11.46 -32.92
N HIS A 127 -11.72 11.44 -31.59
CA HIS A 127 -11.48 10.19 -30.86
C HIS A 127 -12.80 9.75 -30.23
N SER A 128 -13.28 8.60 -30.70
CA SER A 128 -14.46 7.91 -30.20
C SER A 128 -14.34 7.64 -28.70
N GLY A 129 -15.13 8.37 -27.91
CA GLY A 129 -15.90 7.85 -26.78
C GLY A 129 -15.21 6.92 -25.78
N GLN A 130 -13.95 7.13 -25.41
CA GLN A 130 -13.42 6.47 -24.23
C GLN A 130 -14.02 7.16 -23.00
N GLN A 131 -15.03 6.53 -22.42
CA GLN A 131 -15.47 6.81 -21.07
C GLN A 131 -14.23 6.83 -20.15
N PRO A 132 -14.19 7.71 -19.15
CA PRO A 132 -13.15 7.67 -18.14
C PRO A 132 -13.15 6.28 -17.52
N LEU A 133 -12.00 5.60 -17.55
CA LEU A 133 -11.85 4.35 -16.82
C LEU A 133 -12.05 4.67 -15.33
N GLN A 134 -13.26 4.44 -14.83
CA GLN A 134 -13.47 4.07 -13.44
C GLN A 134 -12.46 2.96 -13.14
N PRO A 135 -11.65 3.02 -12.07
CA PRO A 135 -10.95 1.84 -11.62
C PRO A 135 -12.02 0.77 -11.43
N ALA A 136 -12.06 -0.22 -12.33
CA ALA A 136 -13.06 -1.25 -12.26
C ALA A 136 -12.99 -1.84 -10.86
N ALA A 137 -14.13 -1.86 -10.14
CA ALA A 137 -14.17 -2.41 -8.79
C ALA A 137 -13.44 -3.75 -8.80
N MET A 138 -12.39 -3.87 -7.99
CA MET A 138 -11.60 -5.09 -7.96
C MET A 138 -12.54 -6.27 -7.69
N GLN A 139 -12.52 -7.26 -8.59
CA GLN A 139 -13.36 -8.45 -8.48
C GLN A 139 -13.22 -9.06 -7.08
N ASN A 140 -14.33 -9.44 -6.45
CA ASN A 140 -14.32 -10.01 -5.09
C ASN A 140 -13.33 -11.16 -4.93
N ARG A 141 -13.24 -12.05 -5.92
CA ARG A 141 -12.25 -13.13 -5.94
C ARG A 141 -10.80 -12.64 -5.92
N THR A 142 -10.50 -11.55 -6.65
CA THR A 142 -9.16 -10.95 -6.64
C THR A 142 -8.88 -10.27 -5.30
N ARG A 143 -9.87 -9.60 -4.72
CA ARG A 143 -9.76 -9.01 -3.38
C ARG A 143 -9.47 -10.06 -2.32
N GLN A 144 -10.24 -11.14 -2.31
CA GLN A 144 -10.05 -12.23 -1.37
C GLN A 144 -8.67 -12.87 -1.53
N PHE A 145 -8.27 -13.18 -2.76
CA PHE A 145 -6.96 -13.76 -3.03
C PHE A 145 -5.80 -12.87 -2.57
N ALA A 146 -5.92 -11.55 -2.76
CA ALA A 146 -4.95 -10.59 -2.24
C ALA A 146 -4.95 -10.53 -0.71
N ALA A 147 -6.13 -10.55 -0.07
CA ALA A 147 -6.24 -10.57 1.38
C ALA A 147 -5.59 -11.83 1.98
N ASP A 148 -5.85 -12.99 1.39
CA ASP A 148 -5.26 -14.26 1.81
C ASP A 148 -3.74 -14.25 1.64
N PHE A 149 -3.24 -13.71 0.52
CA PHE A 149 -1.81 -13.57 0.25
C PHE A 149 -1.11 -12.68 1.29
N TYR A 150 -1.66 -11.51 1.61
CA TYR A 150 -1.03 -10.58 2.56
C TYR A 150 -1.23 -10.96 4.03
N GLN A 151 -2.26 -11.75 4.36
CA GLN A 151 -2.61 -12.09 5.74
C GLN A 151 -1.42 -12.56 6.60
N PRO A 152 -0.62 -13.56 6.21
CA PRO A 152 0.49 -14.03 7.05
C PRO A 152 1.57 -12.95 7.24
N HIS A 153 1.77 -12.06 6.27
CA HIS A 153 2.71 -10.94 6.38
C HIS A 153 2.19 -9.85 7.31
N ASN A 154 0.90 -9.54 7.23
CA ASN A 154 0.21 -8.58 8.09
C ASN A 154 0.17 -9.05 9.55
N GLU A 155 -0.03 -10.35 9.78
CA GLU A 155 0.04 -10.95 11.12
C GLU A 155 1.44 -10.81 11.73
N ARG A 156 2.50 -11.11 10.97
CA ARG A 156 3.88 -10.89 11.43
C ARG A 156 4.19 -9.41 11.63
N LEU A 157 3.67 -8.52 10.78
CA LEU A 157 3.82 -7.07 10.93
C LEU A 157 3.18 -6.57 12.23
N ALA A 158 1.94 -7.00 12.49
CA ALA A 158 1.21 -6.64 13.69
C ALA A 158 1.93 -7.11 14.96
N VAL A 159 2.52 -8.31 14.93
CA VAL A 159 3.38 -8.82 16.02
C VAL A 159 4.66 -7.99 16.16
N LEU A 160 5.36 -7.72 15.06
CA LEU A 160 6.60 -6.92 15.05
C LEU A 160 6.38 -5.52 15.64
N LEU A 161 5.23 -4.91 15.34
CA LEU A 161 4.88 -3.56 15.80
C LEU A 161 4.14 -3.53 17.13
N GLY A 162 3.72 -4.68 17.66
CA GLY A 162 2.84 -4.74 18.83
C GLY A 162 1.49 -4.05 18.61
N ASP A 163 1.01 -3.99 17.37
CA ASP A 163 -0.18 -3.22 16.99
C ASP A 163 -1.09 -4.02 16.05
N ARG A 164 -2.22 -4.47 16.58
CA ARG A 164 -3.21 -5.29 15.87
C ARG A 164 -3.93 -4.55 14.74
N ARG A 165 -3.83 -3.22 14.66
CA ARG A 165 -4.46 -2.43 13.59
C ARG A 165 -3.81 -2.71 12.23
N PHE A 166 -2.57 -3.21 12.21
CA PHE A 166 -1.88 -3.69 11.00
C PHE A 166 -2.36 -5.06 10.51
N LEU A 167 -3.43 -5.63 11.09
CA LEU A 167 -4.10 -6.79 10.51
C LEU A 167 -4.98 -6.42 9.31
N TRP A 168 -5.39 -5.14 9.21
CA TRP A 168 -6.35 -4.63 8.21
C TRP A 168 -7.61 -5.51 8.08
N LYS A 169 -8.17 -5.90 9.23
CA LYS A 169 -9.43 -6.66 9.36
C LYS A 169 -10.52 -5.77 9.93
#